data_AF-A0A7Z9W8A3-F1
#
_entry.id   AF-A0A7Z9W8A3-F1
#
_cell.length_a   1.000
_cell.length_b   1.000
_cell.length_c   1.000
_cell.angle_alpha   90.00
_cell.angle_beta   90.00
_cell.angle_gamma   90.00
#
_symmetry.space_group_name_H-M   'P 1'
#
loop_
_entity.id
_entity.type
_entity.pdbx_description
1 polymer ?
#
loop_
_entity_poly.entity_id
_entity_poly.type
_entity_poly.pdbx_seq_one_letter_code
_entity_poly.pdbx_strand_id
1 'polypeptide(L)'
;MFYHILYPLRDQLSVLNIFQYITFRAAGAAITALIISFVVGPWIIRKLQSSQMLETIGERGPKTHQTKKGTPTMGGIIILV
;
A
#
# COMPACT_ATOMS: atom_id res chain seq x y z
N MET A 1 14.39 -1.32 -0.33
CA MET A 1 14.57 -0.93 1.09
C MET A 1 15.76 -1.63 1.76
N PHE A 2 15.88 -2.96 1.70
CA PHE A 2 16.86 -3.72 2.49
C PHE A 2 18.32 -3.76 2.00
N TYR A 3 18.65 -3.08 0.89
CA TYR A 3 19.99 -3.16 0.28
C TYR A 3 21.10 -2.76 1.26
N HIS A 4 20.95 -1.64 1.97
CA HIS A 4 21.99 -1.13 2.87
C HIS A 4 22.24 -2.02 4.11
N ILE A 5 21.25 -2.82 4.51
CA ILE A 5 21.33 -3.69 5.69
C ILE A 5 21.93 -5.05 5.30
N LEU A 6 21.52 -5.61 4.16
CA LEU A 6 21.90 -6.96 3.74
C LEU A 6 23.20 -7.01 2.94
N TYR A 7 23.55 -5.93 2.24
CA TYR A 7 24.75 -5.87 1.40
C TYR A 7 26.07 -6.05 2.19
N PRO A 8 26.27 -5.48 3.39
CA PRO A 8 27.49 -5.68 4.17
C PRO A 8 27.69 -7.13 4.64
N LEU A 9 26.62 -7.92 4.74
CA LEU A 9 26.67 -9.32 5.18
C LEU A 9 27.01 -10.30 4.05
N ARG A 10 27.15 -9.81 2.81
CA ARG A 10 27.47 -10.65 1.64
C ARG A 10 28.80 -11.39 1.78
N ASP A 11 29.74 -10.84 2.53
CA ASP A 11 31.07 -11.42 2.71
C ASP A 11 31.03 -12.70 3.56
N GLN A 12 29.96 -12.88 4.36
CA GLN A 12 29.70 -14.10 5.13
C GLN A 12 28.71 -15.04 4.42
N LEU A 13 27.81 -14.50 3.59
CA LEU A 13 26.76 -15.24 2.89
C LEU A 13 26.68 -14.83 1.42
N SER A 14 27.34 -15.60 0.54
CA SER A 14 27.39 -15.34 -0.92
C SER A 14 26.00 -15.25 -1.58
N VAL A 15 24.98 -15.91 -1.02
CA VAL A 15 23.58 -15.84 -1.49
C VAL A 15 23.01 -14.42 -1.44
N LEU A 16 23.49 -13.55 -0.52
CA LEU A 16 23.04 -12.17 -0.41
C LEU A 16 23.50 -11.28 -1.57
N ASN A 17 24.36 -11.78 -2.48
CA ASN A 17 24.75 -11.05 -3.67
C ASN A 17 23.57 -10.78 -4.63
N ILE A 18 22.48 -11.54 -4.52
CA ILE A 18 21.26 -11.35 -5.32
C ILE A 18 20.61 -9.97 -5.12
N PHE A 19 20.86 -9.33 -3.97
CA PHE A 19 20.37 -7.97 -3.69
C PHE A 19 21.11 -6.88 -4.48
N GLN A 20 22.18 -7.20 -5.23
CA GLN A 20 22.80 -6.26 -6.18
C GLN A 20 21.93 -6.01 -7.42
N TYR A 21 21.11 -6.99 -7.82
CA TYR A 21 20.30 -6.88 -9.02
C TYR A 21 19.11 -5.95 -8.77
N ILE A 22 18.97 -4.93 -9.62
CA ILE A 22 17.88 -3.96 -9.52
C ILE A 22 16.51 -4.60 -9.71
N THR A 23 16.41 -5.62 -10.57
CA THR A 23 15.20 -6.40 -10.82
C THR A 23 14.71 -7.10 -9.55
N PHE A 24 15.62 -7.76 -8.83
CA PHE A 24 15.29 -8.41 -7.56
C PHE A 24 14.85 -7.40 -6.51
N ARG A 25 15.54 -6.26 -6.41
CA ARG A 25 15.16 -5.18 -5.48
C ARG A 25 13.80 -4.57 -5.81
N ALA A 26 13.50 -4.35 -7.09
CA ALA A 26 12.24 -3.79 -7.54
C ALA A 26 11.08 -4.75 -7.27
N ALA A 27 11.23 -6.04 -7.61
CA ALA A 27 10.24 -7.06 -7.31
C ALA A 27 10.01 -7.19 -5.79
N GLY A 28 11.09 -7.22 -5.00
CA GLY A 28 10.99 -7.25 -3.54
C GLY A 28 10.29 -6.02 -2.96
N ALA A 29 10.54 -4.82 -3.51
CA ALA A 29 9.84 -3.60 -3.10
C ALA A 29 8.34 -3.66 -3.43
N ALA A 30 7.96 -4.15 -4.62
CA ALA A 30 6.56 -4.29 -5.01
C ALA A 30 5.81 -5.28 -4.12
N ILE A 31 6.40 -6.46 -3.86
CA ILE A 31 5.80 -7.49 -3.00
C ILE A 31 5.65 -6.98 -1.56
N THR A 32 6.67 -6.32 -1.03
CA THR A 32 6.62 -5.78 0.34
C THR A 32 5.60 -4.65 0.48
N ALA A 33 5.53 -3.73 -0.48
CA ALA A 33 4.50 -2.69 -0.52
C ALA A 33 3.08 -3.29 -0.59
N LEU A 34 2.87 -4.34 -1.39
CA LEU A 34 1.59 -5.03 -1.47
C LEU A 34 1.19 -5.67 -0.13
N ILE A 35 2.12 -6.36 0.53
CA ILE A 35 1.89 -6.98 1.84
C ILE A 35 1.53 -5.91 2.87
N ILE A 36 2.29 -4.81 2.92
CA ILE A 36 2.01 -3.69 3.82
C ILE A 36 0.62 -3.10 3.55
N SER A 37 0.28 -2.87 2.28
CA SER A 37 -1.02 -2.35 1.87
C SER A 37 -2.18 -3.27 2.30
N PHE A 38 -2.04 -4.59 2.19
CA PHE A 38 -3.07 -5.53 2.62
C PHE A 38 -3.20 -5.67 4.14
N VAL A 39 -2.09 -5.55 4.88
CA VAL A 39 -2.11 -5.64 6.35
C VAL A 39 -2.63 -4.35 6.97
N VAL A 40 -2.15 -3.19 6.51
CA VAL A 40 -2.47 -1.88 7.10
C VAL A 40 -3.74 -1.27 6.48
N GLY A 41 -4.05 -1.58 5.22
CA GLY A 41 -5.18 -1.03 4.48
C GLY A 41 -6.53 -1.16 5.21
N PRO A 42 -6.93 -2.35 5.71
CA PRO A 42 -8.21 -2.50 6.43
C PRO A 42 -8.30 -1.62 7.68
N TRP A 43 -7.18 -1.41 8.39
CA TRP A 43 -7.14 -0.54 9.56
C TRP A 43 -7.33 0.92 9.18
N ILE A 44 -6.65 1.40 8.12
CA ILE A 44 -6.80 2.75 7.59
C ILE A 44 -8.24 2.98 7.10
N ILE A 45 -8.82 2.03 6.34
CA ILE A 45 -10.19 2.13 5.82
C ILE A 45 -11.19 2.30 6.97
N ARG A 46 -11.09 1.49 8.04
CA ARG A 46 -11.95 1.61 9.22
C ARG A 46 -11.80 2.95 9.93
N LYS A 47 -10.56 3.48 9.99
CA LYS A 47 -10.27 4.78 10.60
C LYS A 47 -10.84 5.95 9.78
N LEU A 48 -10.77 5.88 8.45
CA LEU A 48 -11.35 6.87 7.55
C LEU A 48 -12.88 6.85 7.62
N GLN A 49 -13.48 5.65 7.67
CA GLN A 49 -14.91 5.48 7.82
C GLN A 49 -15.43 6.06 9.15
N SER A 50 -14.72 5.86 10.27
CA SER A 50 -15.12 6.42 11.57
C SER A 50 -14.91 7.94 11.68
N SER A 51 -14.04 8.51 10.85
CA SER A 51 -13.79 9.95 10.81
C SER A 51 -14.78 10.71 9.90
N GLN A 52 -15.85 10.04 9.44
CA GLN A 52 -16.87 10.56 8.52
C GLN A 52 -16.32 11.17 7.22
N MET A 53 -15.12 10.76 6.80
CA MET A 53 -14.56 11.14 5.50
C MET A 53 -15.17 10.25 4.42
N LEU A 54 -16.46 10.39 4.18
CA LEU A 54 -17.22 9.60 3.20
C LEU A 54 -17.48 10.40 1.93
N GLU A 55 -17.58 9.72 0.81
CA GLU A 55 -17.94 10.35 -0.46
C GLU A 55 -19.41 10.82 -0.44
N THR A 56 -19.63 12.13 -0.59
CA THR A 56 -20.98 12.72 -0.74
C THR A 56 -21.38 12.65 -2.20
N ILE A 57 -22.43 11.87 -2.49
CA ILE A 57 -22.98 11.72 -3.84
C ILE A 57 -24.20 12.63 -3.98
N GLY A 58 -24.15 13.54 -4.95
CA GLY A 58 -25.25 14.46 -5.23
C GLY A 58 -26.48 13.77 -5.83
N GLU A 59 -27.67 14.24 -5.48
CA GLU A 59 -28.95 13.63 -5.89
C GLU A 59 -29.25 13.71 -7.40
N ARG A 60 -28.51 14.53 -8.16
CA ARG A 60 -28.67 14.72 -9.60
C ARG A 60 -27.99 13.65 -10.47
N GLY A 61 -27.25 12.73 -9.86
CA GLY A 61 -26.50 11.69 -10.56
C GLY A 61 -27.36 10.46 -10.93
N PRO A 62 -26.87 9.59 -11.83
CA PRO A 62 -27.54 8.32 -12.14
C PRO A 62 -27.72 7.47 -10.88
N LYS A 63 -28.87 6.79 -10.73
CA LYS A 63 -29.17 5.95 -9.55
C LYS A 63 -28.07 4.94 -9.22
N THR A 64 -27.37 4.44 -10.24
CA THR A 64 -26.24 3.52 -10.11
C THR A 64 -25.10 4.08 -9.27
N HIS A 65 -24.89 5.41 -9.25
CA HIS A 65 -23.86 6.03 -8.42
C HIS A 65 -24.19 6.00 -6.93
N GLN A 66 -25.47 5.95 -6.54
CA GLN A 66 -25.85 5.90 -5.12
C GLN A 66 -25.32 4.64 -4.41
N THR A 67 -24.97 3.58 -5.15
CA THR A 67 -24.36 2.36 -4.59
C THR A 67 -23.00 2.60 -3.94
N LYS A 68 -22.30 3.67 -4.33
CA LYS A 68 -20.99 4.06 -3.74
C LYS A 68 -21.13 4.97 -2.52
N LYS A 69 -22.36 5.34 -2.14
CA LYS A 69 -22.59 6.25 -1.01
C LYS A 69 -22.08 5.60 0.27
N GLY A 70 -21.12 6.25 0.94
CA GLY A 70 -20.50 5.73 2.15
C GLY A 70 -19.15 5.01 1.96
N THR A 71 -18.56 5.04 0.77
CA THR A 71 -17.14 4.69 0.62
C THR A 71 -16.25 5.80 1.20
N PRO A 72 -15.22 5.47 2.01
CA PRO A 72 -14.32 6.47 2.56
C PRO A 72 -13.48 7.12 1.44
N THR A 73 -13.32 8.43 1.52
CA THR A 73 -12.39 9.21 0.68
C THR A 73 -10.98 9.22 1.28
N MET A 74 -9.99 9.71 0.54
CA MET A 74 -8.57 9.79 0.94
C MET A 74 -7.82 8.44 1.02
N GLY A 75 -8.18 7.46 0.19
CA GLY A 75 -7.47 6.18 0.08
C GLY A 75 -5.98 6.30 -0.29
N GLY A 76 -5.55 7.45 -0.85
CA GLY A 76 -4.14 7.74 -1.14
C GLY A 76 -3.22 7.69 0.09
N ILE A 77 -3.77 7.79 1.30
CA ILE A 77 -3.00 7.60 2.55
C ILE A 77 -2.38 6.19 2.59
N ILE A 78 -3.07 5.16 2.07
CA ILE A 78 -2.55 3.78 2.02
C ILE A 78 -1.34 3.68 1.08
N ILE A 79 -1.26 4.55 0.06
CA ILE A 79 -0.16 4.56 -0.92
C ILE A 79 1.09 5.23 -0.34
N LEU A 80 0.91 6.18 0.59
CA LEU A 80 2.01 6.91 1.22
C LEU A 80 2.67 6.13 2.37
N VAL A 81 2.01 5.08 2.85
CA VAL A 81 2.50 4.17 3.91
C VAL A 81 3.37 3.09 3.30
#